data_AF-A0A524D4R3-F1
#
_entry.id   AF-A0A524D4R3-F1
#
_cell.length_a   1.000
_cell.length_b   1.000
_cell.length_c   1.000
_cell.angle_alpha   90.00
_cell.angle_beta   90.00
_cell.angle_gamma   90.00
#
_symmetry.space_group_name_H-M   'P 1'
#
loop_
_entity.id
_entity.type
_entity.pdbx_description
1 polymer ?
#
loop_
_entity_poly.entity_id
_entity_poly.type
_entity_poly.pdbx_seq_one_letter_code
_entity_poly.pdbx_strand_id
1 'polypeptide(L)'
;MTVIEGIIREVGKSTTTRISARRWYGSTTIVVQEEESGETYSVRISAKTMKRCNFLPRVGMEVVIHGYVEEAERGLSDFYVTRVTHIKHKGSGIKRTIRFDE
;
A
#
# COMPACT_ATOMS: atom_id res chain seq x y z
N MET A 1 13.26 -6.56 -0.87
CA MET A 1 11.80 -6.35 -0.86
C MET A 1 11.35 -6.68 0.55
N THR A 2 10.77 -5.70 1.22
CA THR A 2 10.41 -5.75 2.65
C THR A 2 8.93 -6.07 2.78
N VAL A 3 8.58 -6.80 3.84
CA VAL A 3 7.19 -7.12 4.20
C VAL A 3 6.85 -6.29 5.43
N ILE A 4 5.72 -5.59 5.39
CA ILE A 4 5.21 -4.79 6.50
C ILE A 4 3.85 -5.36 6.86
N GLU A 5 3.65 -5.68 8.13
CA GLU A 5 2.36 -6.14 8.65
C GLU A 5 1.86 -5.11 9.66
N GLY A 6 0.61 -4.66 9.50
CA GLY A 6 0.10 -3.62 10.37
C GLY A 6 -1.34 -3.23 10.10
N ILE A 7 -1.82 -2.23 10.84
CA ILE A 7 -3.19 -1.73 10.74
C ILE A 7 -3.20 -0.39 9.99
N ILE A 8 -4.10 -0.24 9.04
CA ILE A 8 -4.34 1.06 8.38
C ILE A 8 -4.92 2.04 9.39
N ARG A 9 -4.18 3.10 9.72
CA ARG A 9 -4.68 4.20 10.56
C ARG A 9 -5.35 5.31 9.77
N GLU A 10 -4.82 5.60 8.59
CA GLU A 10 -5.32 6.67 7.75
C GLU A 10 -5.37 6.26 6.29
N VAL A 11 -6.40 6.71 5.60
CA VAL A 11 -6.51 6.62 4.14
C VAL A 11 -6.54 8.03 3.60
N GLY A 12 -5.45 8.43 2.96
CA GLY A 12 -5.31 9.74 2.34
C GLY A 12 -6.17 9.91 1.09
N LYS A 13 -6.20 11.13 0.56
CA LYS A 13 -6.93 11.43 -0.68
C LYS A 13 -6.41 10.61 -1.86
N SER A 14 -7.34 10.03 -2.60
CA SER A 14 -7.04 9.41 -3.88
C SER A 14 -6.81 10.51 -4.91
N THR A 15 -5.64 10.50 -5.55
CA THR A 15 -5.25 11.46 -6.58
C THR A 15 -5.28 10.76 -7.94
N THR A 16 -5.88 11.41 -8.94
CA THR A 16 -5.84 10.91 -10.32
C THR A 16 -5.03 11.88 -11.18
N THR A 17 -3.91 11.41 -11.72
CA THR A 17 -3.03 12.20 -12.59
C THR A 17 -3.24 11.78 -14.04
N ARG A 18 -3.46 12.76 -14.93
CA ARG A 18 -3.51 12.53 -16.37
C ARG A 18 -2.09 12.35 -16.90
N ILE A 19 -1.78 11.20 -17.47
CA ILE A 19 -0.48 10.91 -18.11
C ILE A 19 -0.52 11.26 -19.60
N SER A 20 -1.66 11.03 -20.26
CA SER A 20 -1.83 11.35 -21.68
C SER A 20 -3.30 11.62 -22.00
N ALA A 21 -3.59 11.90 -23.27
CA ALA A 21 -4.96 12.11 -23.75
C ALA A 21 -5.90 10.94 -23.39
N ARG A 22 -5.40 9.70 -23.34
CA ARG A 22 -6.17 8.47 -23.12
C ARG A 22 -5.77 7.68 -21.86
N ARG A 23 -4.76 8.12 -21.11
CA ARG A 23 -4.27 7.38 -19.92
C ARG A 23 -4.31 8.27 -18.68
N TRP A 24 -5.02 7.79 -17.68
CA TRP A 24 -5.10 8.35 -16.34
C TRP A 24 -4.54 7.35 -15.34
N TYR A 25 -3.85 7.85 -14.32
CA TYR A 25 -3.24 7.05 -13.28
C TYR A 25 -3.73 7.52 -11.92
N GLY A 26 -4.43 6.64 -11.22
CA GLY A 26 -4.82 6.87 -9.83
C GLY A 26 -3.71 6.42 -8.87
N SER A 27 -3.52 7.16 -7.79
CA SER A 27 -2.75 6.70 -6.63
C SER A 27 -3.39 7.19 -5.34
N THR A 28 -3.28 6.39 -4.29
CA THR A 28 -3.78 6.69 -2.94
C THR A 28 -2.66 6.45 -1.95
N THR A 29 -2.52 7.32 -0.97
CA THR A 29 -1.57 7.12 0.13
C THR A 29 -2.35 6.59 1.32
N ILE A 30 -1.81 5.57 1.99
CA ILE A 30 -2.33 5.06 3.26
C ILE A 30 -1.23 5.15 4.32
N VAL A 31 -1.61 5.30 5.57
CA VAL A 31 -0.69 5.20 6.71
C VAL A 31 -0.98 3.91 7.44
N VAL A 32 0.06 3.09 7.59
CA VAL A 32 0.01 1.77 8.22
C VAL A 32 0.86 1.81 9.46
N GLN A 33 0.32 1.35 10.58
CA GLN A 33 1.08 1.21 11.82
C GLN A 33 1.39 -0.26 12.05
N GLU A 34 2.66 -0.58 12.25
CA GLU A 34 3.12 -1.92 12.61
C GLU A 34 2.82 -2.19 14.09
N GLU A 35 2.29 -3.38 14.39
CA GLU A 35 1.84 -3.72 15.75
C GLU A 35 3.01 -3.97 16.72
N GLU A 36 4.13 -4.51 16.22
CA GLU A 36 5.28 -4.87 17.06
C GLU A 36 6.15 -3.68 17.43
N SER A 37 6.53 -2.87 16.43
CA SER A 37 7.41 -1.71 16.60
C SER A 37 6.65 -0.44 16.98
N GLY A 38 5.35 -0.37 16.66
CA GLY A 38 4.54 0.84 16.78
C GLY A 38 4.83 1.89 15.70
N GLU A 39 5.77 1.62 14.81
CA GLU A 39 6.23 2.53 13.76
C GLU A 39 5.18 2.73 12.68
N THR A 40 5.24 3.89 12.03
CA THR A 40 4.28 4.30 11.02
C THR A 40 4.90 4.37 9.63
N TYR A 41 4.21 3.76 8.68
CA TYR A 41 4.63 3.61 7.31
C TYR A 41 3.64 4.32 6.39
N SER A 42 4.11 5.35 5.71
CA SER A 42 3.37 6.01 4.63
C SER A 42 3.52 5.21 3.34
N VAL A 43 2.45 4.60 2.87
CA VAL A 43 2.46 3.71 1.71
C VAL A 43 1.69 4.33 0.55
N ARG A 44 2.37 4.53 -0.59
CA ARG A 44 1.71 4.98 -1.82
C ARG A 44 1.31 3.81 -2.70
N ILE A 45 0.01 3.61 -2.86
CA ILE A 45 -0.56 2.53 -3.67
C ILE A 45 -1.07 3.08 -4.99
N SER A 46 -0.76 2.37 -6.07
CA SER A 46 -1.26 2.70 -7.42
C SER A 46 -2.63 2.07 -7.69
N ALA A 47 -3.41 2.68 -8.58
CA ALA A 47 -4.67 2.12 -9.07
C ALA A 47 -4.47 0.74 -9.74
N LYS A 48 -3.32 0.52 -10.40
CA LYS A 48 -2.97 -0.79 -10.97
C LYS A 48 -2.81 -1.83 -9.87
N THR A 49 -2.12 -1.50 -8.79
CA THR A 49 -1.91 -2.38 -7.62
C THR A 49 -3.25 -2.66 -6.92
N MET A 50 -4.07 -1.65 -6.67
CA MET A 50 -5.40 -1.81 -6.06
C MET A 50 -6.31 -2.71 -6.91
N LYS A 51 -6.40 -2.45 -8.23
CA LYS A 51 -7.20 -3.28 -9.15
C LYS A 51 -6.70 -4.73 -9.20
N ARG A 52 -5.37 -4.92 -9.24
CA ARG A 52 -4.74 -6.24 -9.29
C ARG A 52 -5.01 -7.07 -8.03
N CYS A 53 -5.03 -6.43 -6.87
CA CYS A 53 -5.28 -7.10 -5.59
C CYS A 53 -6.76 -7.04 -5.17
N ASN A 54 -7.64 -6.44 -5.99
CA ASN A 54 -9.01 -6.06 -5.65
C ASN A 54 -9.13 -5.43 -4.25
N PHE A 55 -8.15 -4.58 -3.92
CA PHE A 55 -7.93 -4.05 -2.59
C PHE A 55 -8.54 -2.67 -2.47
N LEU A 56 -9.40 -2.48 -1.47
CA LEU A 56 -10.02 -1.20 -1.15
C LEU A 56 -9.58 -0.80 0.28
N PRO A 57 -8.67 0.17 0.43
CA PRO A 57 -8.17 0.56 1.75
C PRO A 57 -9.28 1.15 2.61
N ARG A 58 -9.37 0.70 3.86
CA ARG A 58 -10.22 1.30 4.91
C ARG A 58 -9.43 1.37 6.21
N VAL A 59 -9.75 2.36 7.03
CA VAL A 59 -9.17 2.51 8.37
C VAL A 59 -9.57 1.31 9.24
N GLY A 60 -8.65 0.83 10.08
CA GLY A 60 -8.82 -0.32 10.95
C GLY A 60 -8.59 -1.68 10.27
N MET A 61 -8.28 -1.70 8.97
CA MET A 61 -7.95 -2.96 8.29
C MET A 61 -6.51 -3.37 8.58
N GLU A 62 -6.34 -4.60 9.06
CA GLU A 62 -5.03 -5.24 9.10
C GLU A 62 -4.58 -5.61 7.68
N VAL A 63 -3.34 -5.29 7.34
CA VAL A 63 -2.79 -5.46 6.01
C VAL A 63 -1.37 -6.00 6.05
N VAL A 64 -1.01 -6.71 4.99
CA VAL A 64 0.36 -7.14 4.70
C VAL A 64 0.77 -6.52 3.36
N ILE A 65 1.86 -5.76 3.39
CA ILE A 65 2.34 -4.95 2.27
C ILE A 65 3.73 -5.42 1.89
N HIS A 66 3.92 -5.64 0.59
CA HIS A 66 5.23 -5.92 0.03
C HIS A 66 5.70 -4.72 -0.81
N GLY A 67 6.82 -4.13 -0.41
CA GLY A 67 7.37 -2.95 -1.05
C GLY A 67 8.84 -2.72 -0.73
N TYR A 68 9.35 -1.57 -1.13
CA TYR A 68 10.66 -1.07 -0.72
C TYR A 68 10.44 -0.01 0.34
N VAL A 69 11.11 -0.16 1.47
CA VAL A 69 11.06 0.80 2.57
C VAL A 69 12.23 1.76 2.42
N GLU A 70 11.93 3.05 2.47
CA GLU A 70 12.88 4.14 2.47
C GLU A 70 12.63 5.00 3.71
N GLU A 71 13.69 5.49 4.35
CA GLU A 71 13.55 6.41 5.48
C GLU A 71 12.90 7.72 5.01
N ALA A 72 11.91 8.20 5.76
CA ALA A 72 11.24 9.43 5.41
C ALA A 72 12.10 10.64 5.78
N GLU A 73 12.77 11.27 4.81
CA GLU A 73 13.58 12.49 5.08
C GLU A 73 12.74 13.64 5.66
N ARG A 74 11.43 13.73 5.35
CA ARG A 74 10.46 14.67 5.93
C ARG A 74 9.01 14.15 5.82
N GLY A 75 8.30 13.99 6.94
CA GLY A 75 6.86 13.62 6.96
C GLY A 75 6.31 13.27 8.34
N LEU A 76 4.99 13.06 8.44
CA LEU A 76 4.27 12.59 9.64
C LEU A 76 4.41 11.07 9.88
N SER A 77 5.36 10.42 9.22
CA SER A 77 5.57 8.96 9.29
C SER A 77 7.05 8.67 9.38
N ASP A 78 7.38 7.59 10.09
CA ASP A 78 8.77 7.16 10.32
C ASP A 78 9.40 6.64 9.01
N PHE A 79 8.60 5.96 8.18
CA PHE A 79 9.05 5.37 6.93
C PHE A 79 8.12 5.65 5.75
N TYR A 80 8.70 5.63 4.55
CA TYR A 80 7.96 5.71 3.29
C TYR A 80 8.12 4.42 2.50
N VAL A 81 7.00 3.89 1.99
CA VAL A 81 6.99 2.63 1.23
C VAL A 81 6.73 2.92 -0.23
N THR A 82 7.74 2.66 -1.06
CA THR A 82 7.69 2.80 -2.51
C THR A 82 7.58 1.45 -3.21
N ARG A 83 7.22 1.50 -4.50
CA ARG A 83 7.16 0.34 -5.39
C ARG A 83 6.35 -0.83 -4.80
N VAL A 84 5.16 -0.54 -4.26
CA VAL A 84 4.27 -1.55 -3.70
C VAL A 84 3.85 -2.54 -4.78
N THR A 85 4.31 -3.79 -4.64
CA THR A 85 4.05 -4.87 -5.60
C THR A 85 2.79 -5.65 -5.25
N HIS A 86 2.51 -5.76 -3.95
CA HIS A 86 1.39 -6.54 -3.43
C HIS A 86 0.88 -5.96 -2.10
N ILE A 87 -0.44 -5.95 -1.94
CA ILE A 87 -1.11 -5.60 -0.68
C ILE A 87 -2.30 -6.53 -0.49
N LYS A 88 -2.44 -7.08 0.73
CA LYS A 88 -3.53 -7.99 1.10
C LYS A 88 -3.99 -7.70 2.52
N HIS A 89 -5.20 -8.11 2.88
CA HIS A 89 -5.65 -8.07 4.27
C HIS A 89 -5.03 -9.20 5.09
N LYS A 90 -4.66 -8.94 6.34
CA LYS A 90 -4.28 -9.99 7.30
C LYS A 90 -5.51 -10.89 7.51
N GLY A 91 -5.32 -12.21 7.53
CA GLY A 91 -6.43 -13.18 7.59
C GLY A 91 -7.22 -13.38 6.28
N SER A 92 -6.97 -12.61 5.21
CA SER A 92 -7.28 -13.11 3.87
C SER A 92 -6.37 -14.31 3.62
N GLY A 93 -6.90 -15.51 3.88
CA GLY A 93 -6.19 -16.76 3.66
C GLY A 93 -5.60 -16.83 2.25
N ILE A 94 -4.78 -17.85 2.00
CA ILE A 94 -4.16 -18.14 0.70
C ILE A 94 -5.26 -18.43 -0.34
N LYS A 95 -5.97 -17.41 -0.80
CA LYS A 95 -6.87 -17.46 -1.93
C LYS A 95 -6.25 -16.56 -2.98
N ARG A 96 -5.42 -17.24 -3.79
CA ARG A 96 -4.64 -16.75 -4.91
C ARG A 96 -3.33 -16.08 -4.50
N THR A 97 -2.32 -16.92 -4.27
CA THR A 97 -0.97 -16.63 -4.75
C THR A 97 -1.10 -16.39 -6.26
N ILE A 98 -1.37 -15.15 -6.67
CA ILE A 98 -1.26 -14.76 -8.07
C ILE A 98 0.23 -14.76 -8.35
N ARG A 99 0.73 -15.89 -8.85
CA ARG A 99 2.05 -15.95 -9.48
C ARG A 99 2.02 -14.92 -10.61
N PHE A 100 2.86 -13.91 -10.50
CA PHE A 100 3.16 -13.04 -11.62
C PHE A 100 4.31 -13.69 -12.37
N ASP A 101 3.94 -14.57 -13.30
CA ASP A 101 4.61 -14.76 -14.59
C ASP A 101 3.74 -15.70 -15.43
N GLU A 102 2.98 -15.10 -16.35
CA GLU A 102 2.81 -15.47 -17.77
C GLU A 102 2.10 -14.31 -18.51
#